data_AF-A0A6N6PMJ9-F1
#
_entry.id   AF-A0A6N6PMJ9-F1
#
_cell.length_a   1.000
_cell.length_b   1.000
_cell.length_c   1.000
_cell.angle_alpha   90.00
_cell.angle_beta   90.00
_cell.angle_gamma   90.00
#
_symmetry.space_group_name_H-M   'P 1'
#
loop_
_entity.id
_entity.type
_entity.pdbx_description
1 polymer ?
#
loop_
_entity_poly.entity_id
_entity_poly.type
_entity_poly.pdbx_seq_one_letter_code
_entity_poly.pdbx_strand_id
1 'polypeptide(L)' 'MKFFLLIGGLCGLVLTLVASLHAGNALSYALRDASIGCCVGALIFRGLHFVVLGSIRDHVALLATRAKAQHEAQSKEN' A
#
# COMPACT_ATOMS: atom_id res chain seq x y z
N MET A 1 -2.96 -3.09 -10.63
CA MET A 1 -2.72 -3.32 -9.18
C MET A 1 -1.86 -4.55 -8.84
N LYS A 2 -1.62 -5.51 -9.75
CA LYS A 2 -0.78 -6.70 -9.51
C LYS A 2 0.69 -6.40 -9.17
N PHE A 3 1.26 -5.32 -9.72
CA PHE A 3 2.65 -4.93 -9.48
C PHE A 3 2.94 -4.49 -8.05
N PHE A 4 1.97 -3.88 -7.35
CA PHE A 4 2.16 -3.46 -5.96
C PHE A 4 2.38 -4.66 -5.05
N LEU A 5 1.64 -5.75 -5.27
CA LEU A 5 1.78 -6.97 -4.47
C LEU A 5 3.13 -7.65 -4.71
N LEU A 6 3.59 -7.66 -5.97
CA LEU A 6 4.91 -8.19 -6.35
C LEU A 6 6.06 -7.35 -5.79
N ILE A 7 5.95 -6.01 -5.85
CA ILE A 7 6.96 -5.08 -5.30
C ILE A 7 7.02 -5.19 -3.77
N GLY A 8 5.87 -5.23 -3.10
CA GLY A 8 5.80 -5.37 -1.64
C GLY A 8 6.40 -6.70 -1.16
N GLY A 9 6.10 -7.80 -1.87
CA GLY A 9 6.67 -9.11 -1.58
C GLY A 9 8.18 -9.17 -1.87
N LEU A 10 8.64 -8.66 -3.01
CA LEU A 10 10.07 -8.63 -3.35
C LEU A 10 10.86 -7.78 -2.36
N CYS A 11 10.35 -6.61 -2.00
CA CYS A 11 10.99 -5.71 -1.04
C CYS A 11 11.07 -6.38 0.35
N GLY A 12 9.97 -6.98 0.81
CA GLY A 12 9.93 -7.75 2.05
C GLY A 12 10.95 -8.89 2.05
N LEU A 13 10.98 -9.69 0.98
CA LEU A 13 11.91 -10.81 0.81
C LEU A 13 13.37 -10.35 0.90
N VAL A 14 13.74 -9.31 0.14
CA VAL A 14 15.12 -8.78 0.12
C VAL A 14 15.51 -8.25 1.49
N LEU A 15 14.64 -7.49 2.17
CA LEU A 15 14.91 -6.95 3.51
C LEU A 15 15.16 -8.06 4.54
N THR A 16 14.29 -9.06 4.62
CA THR A 16 14.48 -10.18 5.55
C THR A 16 15.67 -11.06 5.19
N LEU A 17 15.94 -11.30 3.90
CA LEU A 17 17.08 -12.09 3.46
C LEU A 17 18.40 -11.40 3.86
N VAL A 18 18.52 -10.09 3.59
CA VAL A 18 19.69 -9.29 3.97
C VAL A 18 19.85 -9.24 5.49
N ALA A 19 18.75 -9.04 6.24
CA ALA A 19 18.78 -9.02 7.70
C ALA A 19 19.23 -10.37 8.29
N SER A 20 18.72 -11.50 7.76
CA SER A 20 19.10 -12.84 8.22
C SER A 20 20.55 -13.19 7.85
N LEU A 21 21.03 -12.77 6.67
CA LEU A 21 22.43 -12.93 6.28
C LEU A 21 23.36 -12.09 7.16
N HIS A 22 22.95 -10.88 7.51
CA HIS A 22 23.72 -10.02 8.41
C HIS A 22 23.78 -10.57 9.85
N ALA A 23 22.73 -11.28 10.28
CA ALA A 23 22.69 -11.96 11.57
C ALA A 23 23.56 -13.23 11.63
N GLY A 24 24.22 -13.63 10.53
CA GLY A 24 25.07 -14.82 10.47
C GLY A 24 24.30 -16.14 10.60
N ASN A 25 23.00 -16.12 10.35
CA ASN A 25 22.14 -17.28 10.57
C ASN A 25 22.31 -18.32 9.44
N ALA A 26 22.06 -19.59 9.74
CA ALA A 26 22.16 -20.64 8.72
C ALA A 26 21.16 -20.38 7.57
N LEU A 27 21.56 -20.68 6.34
CA LEU A 27 20.81 -20.34 5.12
C LEU A 27 19.37 -20.88 5.13
N SER A 28 19.16 -22.04 5.76
CA SER A 28 17.84 -22.65 5.95
C SER A 28 16.88 -21.78 6.77
N TYR A 29 17.38 -21.11 7.82
CA TYR A 29 16.59 -20.15 8.59
C TYR A 29 16.38 -18.84 7.81
N ALA A 30 17.41 -18.38 7.10
CA ALA A 30 17.31 -17.18 6.26
C ALA A 30 16.25 -17.30 5.16
N LEU A 31 16.15 -18.46 4.51
CA LEU A 31 15.12 -18.77 3.51
C LEU A 31 13.71 -18.78 4.11
N ARG A 32 13.58 -19.33 5.33
CA ARG A 32 12.30 -19.34 6.05
C ARG A 32 11.88 -17.92 6.40
N ASP A 33 12.76 -17.12 6.99
CA ASP A 33 12.48 -15.73 7.33
C ASP A 33 12.20 -14.88 6.09
N ALA A 34 12.93 -15.10 4.99
CA ALA A 34 12.69 -14.42 3.72
C ALA A 34 11.30 -14.73 3.15
N SER A 35 10.81 -15.97 3.28
CA SER A 35 9.45 -16.34 2.84
C SER A 35 8.38 -15.67 3.70
N ILE A 36 8.61 -15.55 5.01
CA ILE A 36 7.71 -14.87 5.93
C ILE A 36 7.71 -13.36 5.63
N GLY A 37 8.88 -12.75 5.47
CA GLY A 37 9.02 -11.33 5.12
C GLY A 37 8.41 -11.00 3.76
N CYS A 38 8.46 -11.92 2.79
CA CYS A 38 7.75 -11.77 1.51
C CYS A 38 6.23 -11.71 1.71
N CYS A 39 5.64 -12.65 2.45
CA CYS A 39 4.21 -12.66 2.74
C CYS A 39 3.77 -11.42 3.53
N VAL A 40 4.53 -11.05 4.57
CA VAL A 40 4.24 -9.88 5.41
C VAL A 40 4.36 -8.59 4.61
N GLY A 41 5.44 -8.43 3.83
CA GLY A 41 5.65 -7.26 2.97
C GLY A 41 4.55 -7.10 1.92
N ALA A 42 4.13 -8.20 1.29
CA ALA A 42 3.03 -8.19 0.34
C ALA A 42 1.68 -7.79 0.99
N LEU A 43 1.38 -8.30 2.19
CA LEU A 43 0.14 -7.98 2.92
C LEU A 43 0.11 -6.52 3.37
N ILE A 44 1.20 -6.01 3.95
CA ILE A 44 1.29 -4.61 4.40
C ILE A 44 1.10 -3.67 3.21
N PHE A 45 1.80 -3.94 2.10
CA PHE A 45 1.73 -3.08 0.92
C PHE A 45 0.36 -3.13 0.25
N ARG A 46 -0.30 -4.30 0.27
CA ARG A 46 -1.70 -4.43 -0.17
C ARG A 46 -2.66 -3.64 0.72
N GLY A 47 -2.49 -3.71 2.05
CA GLY A 47 -3.28 -2.95 3.01
C GLY A 47 -3.11 -1.44 2.83
N LEU A 48 -1.86 -0.98 2.75
CA LEU A 48 -1.53 0.43 2.53
C LEU A 48 -2.13 0.93 1.21
N HIS A 49 -1.99 0.17 0.13
CA HIS A 49 -2.59 0.53 -1.15
C HIS A 49 -4.13 0.62 -1.07
N PHE A 50 -4.78 -0.28 -0.32
CA PHE A 50 -6.22 -0.23 -0.11
C PHE A 50 -6.65 1.03 0.65
N VAL A 51 -5.93 1.38 1.72
CA VAL A 51 -6.18 2.60 2.50
C VAL A 51 -5.96 3.85 1.66
N VAL A 52 -4.83 3.94 0.94
CA VAL A 52 -4.50 5.10 0.09
C VAL A 52 -5.56 5.30 -1.00
N LEU A 53 -5.97 4.24 -1.70
CA LEU A 53 -7.04 4.35 -2.70
C LEU A 53 -8.39 4.69 -2.07
N GLY A 54 -8.67 4.18 -0.87
CA GLY A 54 -9.85 4.56 -0.10
C GLY A 54 -9.87 6.05 0.18
N SER A 55 -8.79 6.59 0.74
CA SER A 55 -8.66 8.02 1.06
C SER A 55 -8.72 8.91 -0.17
N ILE A 56 -8.09 8.52 -1.29
CA ILE A 56 -8.18 9.29 -2.54
C ILE A 56 -9.62 9.32 -3.05
N ARG A 57 -10.32 8.18 -3.05
CA ARG A 57 -11.72 8.10 -3.50
C ARG A 57 -12.64 8.96 -2.63
N ASP A 58 -12.41 8.95 -1.32
CA ASP A 58 -13.19 9.74 -0.38
C ASP A 58 -12.92 11.24 -0.60
N HIS A 59 -11.65 11.64 -0.77
CA HIS A 59 -11.30 13.02 -1.07
C HIS A 59 -11.92 13.52 -2.39
N VAL A 60 -11.91 12.70 -3.43
CA VAL A 60 -12.52 13.03 -4.72
C VAL A 60 -14.04 13.15 -4.59
N ALA A 61 -14.70 12.28 -3.83
CA ALA A 61 -16.14 12.38 -3.57
C ALA A 61 -16.50 13.66 -2.79
N LEU A 62 -15.65 14.05 -1.82
CA LEU A 62 -15.76 15.30 -1.08
C LEU A 62 -15.59 16.54 -1.97
N LEU A 63 -14.64 16.51 -2.90
CA LEU A 63 -14.43 17.58 -3.88
C LEU A 63 -15.62 17.69 -4.84
N ALA A 64 -16.13 16.56 -5.32
CA ALA A 64 -17.28 16.53 -6.24
C ALA A 64 -18.58 17.05 -5.58
N THR A 65 -18.80 16.76 -4.30
CA THR A 65 -19.94 17.29 -3.54
C THR A 65 -19.83 18.78 -3.30
N ARG A 66 -18.62 19.30 -2.99
CA ARG A 66 -18.38 20.75 -2.88
C ARG A 66 -18.59 21.48 -4.20
N ALA A 67 -18.12 20.92 -5.31
CA ALA A 67 -18.32 21.51 -6.64
C ALA A 67 -19.82 21.60 -7.00
N LYS A 68 -20.61 20.58 -6.66
CA LYS A 68 -22.08 20.62 -6.85
C LYS A 68 -22.75 21.68 -5.99
N ALA A 69 -22.37 21.81 -4.72
CA ALA A 69 -22.93 22.82 -3.83
C ALA A 69 -22.61 24.26 -4.29
N GLN A 70 -21.42 24.48 -4.87
CA GLN A 70 -21.07 25.78 -5.46
C GLN A 70 -21.88 26.07 -6.73
N HIS A 71 -22.14 25.07 -7.58
CA HIS A 71 -23.01 25.24 -8.74
C HIS A 71 -24.46 25.56 -8.36
N GLU A 72 -25.00 24.95 -7.31
CA GLU A 72 -26.35 25.25 -6.82
C GLU A 72 -26.45 26.62 -6.15
N ALA A 73 -25.41 27.06 -5.44
CA ALA A 73 -25.35 28.41 -4.88
C ALA A 73 -25.24 29.48 -5.97
N GLN A 74 -24.43 29.25 -7.00
CA GLN A 74 -24.24 30.17 -8.12
C GLN A 74 -25.47 30.23 -9.05
N SER A 75 -26.24 29.13 -9.15
CA SER A 75 -27.51 29.10 -9.89
C SER A 75 -28.69 29.75 -9.13
N LYS A 76 -28.55 30.05 -7.84
CA LYS A 76 -29.56 30.79 -7.06
C LYS A 76 -29.28 32.29 -6.97
N GLU A 77 -28.09 32.73 -7.36
CA GLU A 77 -27.67 34.14 -7.35
C GLU A 77 -27.91 34.85 -8.70
N ASN A 78 -28.09 34.09 -9.79
CA ASN A 78 -28.57 34.57 -11.10
C ASN A 78 -30.08 34.37 -11.26
#